data_AF-A0A9X7Z7S9-F1
#
_entry.id   AF-A0A9X7Z7S9-F1
#
_cell.length_a   1.000
_cell.length_b   1.000
_cell.length_c   1.000
_cell.angle_alpha   90.00
_cell.angle_beta   90.00
_cell.angle_gamma   90.00
#
_symmetry.space_group_name_H-M   'P 1'
#
loop_
_entity.id
_entity.type
_entity.pdbx_description
1 polymer ?
#
loop_
_entity_poly.entity_id
_entity_poly.type
_entity_poly.pdbx_seq_one_letter_code
_entity_poly.pdbx_strand_id
1 'polypeptide(L)'
;MGDGVSPEKILSDLMYCLGGLYQGIIEVILENKHSDGTCYISQTEIANRLGTSQINVSKRLKKLEKADRCVVKVAPGQYKVNHCDLREHGPIARSLRYMEAVIREPDLMQLPQNVQAELLGLQSVDVQRALAYFKYGVNM
;
A
#
# COMPACT_ATOMS: atom_id res chain seq x y z
N MET A 1 -18.04 -4.74 -29.30
CA MET A 1 -17.51 -3.73 -28.38
C MET A 1 -17.25 -4.46 -27.09
N GLY A 2 -15.99 -4.81 -26.81
CA GLY A 2 -15.67 -5.53 -25.57
C GLY A 2 -15.84 -4.57 -24.41
N ASP A 3 -16.53 -5.01 -23.37
CA ASP A 3 -16.61 -4.29 -22.09
C ASP A 3 -15.19 -4.14 -21.53
N GLY A 4 -14.52 -3.05 -21.90
CA GLY A 4 -13.22 -2.71 -21.37
C GLY A 4 -13.38 -2.48 -19.88
N VAL A 5 -12.61 -3.21 -19.06
CA VAL A 5 -12.52 -2.96 -17.61
C VAL A 5 -12.10 -1.50 -17.43
N SER A 6 -12.89 -0.71 -16.70
CA SER A 6 -12.58 0.71 -16.52
C SER A 6 -11.27 0.87 -15.73
N PRO A 7 -10.44 1.90 -16.02
CA PRO A 7 -9.23 2.20 -15.26
C PRO A 7 -9.44 2.21 -13.75
N GLU A 8 -10.57 2.73 -13.29
CA GLU A 8 -10.94 2.82 -11.87
C GLU A 8 -11.12 1.43 -11.25
N LYS A 9 -11.69 0.47 -11.99
CA LYS A 9 -11.81 -0.91 -11.53
C LYS A 9 -10.45 -1.58 -11.43
N ILE A 10 -9.57 -1.40 -12.42
CA ILE A 10 -8.19 -1.92 -12.38
C ILE A 10 -7.44 -1.37 -11.17
N LEU A 11 -7.55 -0.06 -10.90
CA LEU A 11 -6.90 0.58 -9.75
C LEU A 11 -7.46 0.09 -8.41
N SER A 12 -8.77 -0.14 -8.34
CA SER A 12 -9.40 -0.73 -7.15
C SER A 12 -8.88 -2.14 -6.88
N ASP A 13 -8.80 -2.98 -7.90
CA ASP A 13 -8.31 -4.36 -7.79
C ASP A 13 -6.83 -4.39 -7.40
N LEU A 14 -6.00 -3.51 -7.99
CA LEU A 14 -4.60 -3.34 -7.61
C LEU A 14 -4.44 -2.89 -6.16
N MET A 15 -5.27 -1.95 -5.70
CA MET A 15 -5.26 -1.54 -4.30
C MET A 15 -5.62 -2.71 -3.38
N TYR A 16 -6.62 -3.51 -3.74
CA TYR A 16 -7.00 -4.68 -2.96
C TYR A 16 -5.84 -5.70 -2.87
N CYS A 17 -5.22 -6.05 -4.00
CA CYS A 17 -4.14 -7.04 -4.03
C CYS A 17 -2.84 -6.56 -3.37
N LEU A 18 -2.46 -5.31 -3.55
CA LEU A 18 -1.18 -4.77 -3.05
C LEU A 18 -1.29 -4.18 -1.64
N GLY A 19 -2.45 -3.59 -1.35
CA GLY A 19 -2.75 -2.82 -0.15
C GLY A 19 -3.58 -3.57 0.89
N GLY A 20 -4.27 -4.65 0.53
CA GLY A 20 -5.27 -5.29 1.41
C GLY A 20 -4.77 -5.60 2.82
N LEU A 21 -3.56 -6.15 2.96
CA LEU A 21 -3.01 -6.44 4.30
C LEU A 21 -2.58 -5.18 5.06
N TYR A 22 -2.11 -4.14 4.37
CA TYR A 22 -1.80 -2.87 5.02
C TYR A 22 -3.06 -2.17 5.50
N GLN A 23 -4.07 -2.14 4.64
CA GLN A 23 -5.38 -1.56 4.91
C GLN A 23 -6.03 -2.28 6.08
N GLY A 24 -6.04 -3.62 6.08
CA GLY A 24 -6.57 -4.41 7.19
C GLY A 24 -5.85 -4.15 8.53
N ILE A 25 -4.53 -3.93 8.52
CA ILE A 25 -3.81 -3.52 9.75
C ILE A 25 -4.30 -2.16 10.24
N ILE A 26 -4.46 -1.18 9.34
CA ILE A 26 -4.96 0.16 9.70
C ILE A 26 -6.36 0.06 10.27
N GLU A 27 -7.24 -0.69 9.63
CA GLU A 27 -8.63 -0.89 10.06
C GLU A 27 -8.70 -1.52 11.45
N VAL A 28 -7.96 -2.60 11.69
CA VAL A 28 -7.91 -3.24 13.01
C VAL A 28 -7.41 -2.26 14.08
N ILE A 29 -6.42 -1.42 13.78
CA ILE A 29 -5.95 -0.39 14.74
C ILE A 29 -7.04 0.66 15.00
N LEU A 30 -7.73 1.13 13.95
CA LEU A 30 -8.80 2.13 14.06
C LEU A 30 -10.02 1.62 14.82
N GLU A 31 -10.40 0.36 14.62
CA GLU A 31 -11.51 -0.31 15.32
C GLU A 31 -11.25 -0.50 16.81
N ASN A 32 -9.97 -0.65 17.19
CA ASN A 32 -9.55 -0.89 18.57
C ASN A 32 -8.87 0.35 19.18
N LYS A 33 -9.12 1.55 18.63
CA LYS A 33 -8.58 2.79 19.18
C LYS A 33 -9.40 3.22 20.41
N HIS A 34 -8.70 3.73 21.41
CA HIS A 34 -9.30 4.33 22.59
C HIS A 34 -9.61 5.82 22.35
N SER A 35 -10.18 6.47 23.36
CA SER A 35 -10.54 7.90 23.32
C SER A 35 -9.36 8.84 23.08
N ASP A 36 -8.13 8.41 23.40
CA ASP A 36 -6.87 9.13 23.15
C ASP A 36 -6.32 8.93 21.72
N GLY A 37 -7.04 8.16 20.89
CA GLY A 37 -6.64 7.79 19.53
C GLY A 37 -5.58 6.69 19.46
N THR A 38 -5.16 6.12 20.60
CA THR A 38 -4.19 5.02 20.66
C THR A 38 -4.89 3.68 20.67
N CYS A 39 -4.37 2.72 19.92
CA CYS A 39 -4.77 1.32 19.99
C CYS A 39 -3.77 0.54 20.85
N TYR A 40 -4.25 -0.32 21.74
CA TYR A 40 -3.44 -1.04 22.74
C TYR A 40 -3.37 -2.55 22.52
N ILE A 41 -3.66 -3.03 21.31
CA ILE A 41 -3.62 -4.46 20.99
C ILE A 41 -2.22 -4.89 20.53
N SER A 42 -1.85 -6.13 20.81
CA SER A 42 -0.54 -6.69 20.41
C SER A 42 -0.47 -6.96 18.90
N GLN A 43 0.74 -7.15 18.35
CA GLN A 43 0.90 -7.57 16.95
C GLN A 43 0.33 -8.97 16.71
N THR A 44 0.35 -9.84 17.72
CA THR A 44 -0.24 -11.18 17.66
C THR A 44 -1.76 -11.08 17.54
N GLU A 45 -2.39 -10.18 18.29
CA GLU A 45 -3.83 -9.94 18.21
C GLU A 45 -4.24 -9.41 16.83
N ILE A 46 -3.50 -8.45 16.28
CA ILE A 46 -3.70 -7.96 14.90
C ILE A 46 -3.58 -9.12 13.91
N ALA A 47 -2.56 -9.97 14.08
CA ALA A 47 -2.30 -11.10 13.19
C ALA A 47 -3.44 -12.14 13.22
N ASN A 48 -3.96 -12.46 14.41
CA ASN A 48 -5.08 -13.36 14.59
C ASN A 48 -6.34 -12.85 13.88
N ARG A 49 -6.65 -11.55 14.01
CA ARG A 49 -7.80 -10.93 13.35
C ARG A 49 -7.71 -10.93 11.83
N LEU A 50 -6.50 -10.78 11.31
CA LEU A 50 -6.24 -10.75 9.86
C LEU A 50 -5.94 -12.14 9.27
N GLY A 51 -5.98 -13.22 10.06
CA GLY A 51 -5.65 -14.57 9.61
C GLY A 51 -4.24 -14.69 9.04
N THR A 52 -3.27 -13.96 9.59
CA THR A 52 -1.87 -13.95 9.11
C THR A 52 -0.87 -14.18 10.25
N SER A 53 0.43 -14.24 9.93
CA SER A 53 1.46 -14.39 10.96
C SER A 53 1.84 -13.06 11.60
N GLN A 54 2.19 -13.09 12.89
CA GLN A 54 2.69 -11.91 13.61
C GLN A 54 3.95 -11.33 12.96
N ILE A 55 4.81 -12.16 12.35
CA ILE A 55 5.97 -11.72 11.59
C ILE A 55 5.55 -10.86 10.39
N ASN A 56 4.49 -11.26 9.67
CA ASN A 56 3.98 -10.51 8.52
C ASN A 56 3.41 -9.16 8.95
N VAL A 57 2.62 -9.13 10.02
CA VAL A 57 2.14 -7.88 10.65
C VAL A 57 3.31 -6.98 11.04
N SER A 58 4.33 -7.52 11.70
CA SER A 58 5.52 -6.76 12.12
C SER A 58 6.23 -6.11 10.93
N LYS A 59 6.44 -6.87 9.84
CA LYS A 59 7.06 -6.36 8.60
C LYS A 59 6.21 -5.25 7.98
N ARG A 60 4.89 -5.37 7.96
CA ARG A 60 3.98 -4.39 7.37
C ARG A 60 3.85 -3.13 8.23
N LEU A 61 3.76 -3.25 9.55
CA LEU A 61 3.81 -2.12 10.50
C LEU A 61 5.10 -1.32 10.32
N LYS A 62 6.27 -1.97 10.24
CA LYS A 62 7.54 -1.27 9.98
C LYS A 62 7.54 -0.50 8.66
N LYS A 63 6.84 -1.01 7.64
CA LYS A 63 6.72 -0.31 6.36
C LYS A 63 5.74 0.86 6.44
N LEU A 64 4.61 0.71 7.14
CA LEU A 64 3.66 1.79 7.40
C LEU A 64 4.27 2.91 8.25
N GLU A 65 5.14 2.57 9.19
CA GLU A 65 5.86 3.54 10.01
C GLU A 65 6.90 4.34 9.20
N LYS A 66 7.60 3.67 8.28
CA LYS A 66 8.59 4.31 7.41
C LYS A 66 7.96 5.11 6.27
N ALA A 67 6.83 4.68 5.75
CA ALA A 67 6.17 5.30 4.62
C ALA A 67 5.14 6.33 5.13
N ASP A 68 5.49 7.61 5.03
CA ASP A 68 4.65 8.76 5.44
C ASP A 68 4.15 8.70 6.88
N ARG A 69 4.74 7.83 7.71
CA ARG A 69 4.31 7.58 9.10
C ARG A 69 2.82 7.26 9.19
N CYS A 70 2.28 6.49 8.24
CA CYS A 70 0.87 6.11 8.19
C CYS A 70 0.39 5.50 9.52
N VAL A 71 1.24 4.68 10.14
CA VAL A 71 1.06 4.18 11.50
C VAL A 71 2.30 4.49 12.32
N VAL A 72 2.12 5.05 13.51
CA VAL A 72 3.21 5.32 14.46
C VAL A 72 3.10 4.35 15.63
N LYS A 73 4.22 3.70 15.96
CA LYS A 73 4.32 2.93 17.20
C LYS A 73 4.63 3.89 18.35
N VAL A 74 3.73 3.96 19.33
CA VAL A 74 3.92 4.79 20.53
C VAL A 74 4.76 4.04 21.56
N ALA A 75 4.44 2.76 21.77
CA ALA A 75 5.15 1.85 22.67
C ALA A 75 4.96 0.39 22.19
N PRO A 76 5.61 -0.63 22.80
CA PRO A 76 5.31 -2.03 22.51
C PRO A 76 3.81 -2.32 22.68
N GLY A 77 3.14 -2.78 21.61
CA GLY A 77 1.70 -3.04 21.62
C GLY A 77 0.81 -1.80 21.57
N GLN A 78 1.38 -0.61 21.29
CA GLN A 78 0.63 0.64 21.22
C GLN A 78 0.85 1.37 19.89
N TYR A 79 -0.24 1.70 19.19
CA TYR A 79 -0.19 2.25 17.83
C TYR A 79 -1.15 3.42 17.65
N LYS A 80 -0.78 4.38 16.79
CA LYS A 80 -1.65 5.45 16.30
C LYS A 80 -1.64 5.46 14.78
N VAL A 81 -2.79 5.73 14.16
CA VAL A 81 -2.92 5.92 12.71
C VAL A 81 -2.89 7.42 12.41
N ASN A 82 -2.00 7.84 11.52
CA ASN A 82 -1.95 9.22 11.02
C ASN A 82 -2.59 9.35 9.63
N HIS A 83 -2.41 8.33 8.78
CA HIS A 83 -2.97 8.31 7.41
C HIS A 83 -3.66 6.97 7.18
N CYS A 84 -4.90 7.03 6.68
CA CYS A 84 -5.71 5.86 6.34
C CYS A 84 -5.83 5.64 4.83
N ASP A 85 -5.63 6.67 4.00
CA ASP A 85 -5.69 6.53 2.55
C ASP A 85 -4.34 6.05 1.99
N LEU A 86 -4.28 4.76 1.66
CA LEU A 86 -3.08 4.14 1.09
C LEU A 86 -2.85 4.44 -0.40
N ARG A 87 -3.80 5.11 -1.07
CA ARG A 87 -3.63 5.62 -2.44
C ARG A 87 -2.71 6.83 -2.44
N GLU A 88 -2.94 7.70 -1.47
CA GLU A 88 -2.23 8.96 -1.34
C GLU A 88 -0.96 8.81 -0.51
N HIS A 89 -1.01 7.97 0.53
CA HIS A 89 0.05 7.79 1.52
C HIS A 89 0.52 6.34 1.63
N GLY A 90 1.73 6.13 2.13
CA GLY A 90 2.16 4.82 2.58
C GLY A 90 2.88 3.99 1.53
N PRO A 91 3.12 2.70 1.83
CA PRO A 91 4.18 1.92 1.20
C PRO A 91 3.91 1.53 -0.26
N ILE A 92 2.69 1.75 -0.75
CA ILE A 92 2.26 1.42 -2.11
C ILE A 92 1.81 2.63 -2.92
N ALA A 93 1.63 3.80 -2.30
CA ALA A 93 1.10 4.99 -2.96
C ALA A 93 1.90 5.37 -4.21
N ARG A 94 3.23 5.37 -4.13
CA ARG A 94 4.09 5.68 -5.28
C ARG A 94 3.97 4.66 -6.41
N SER A 95 3.87 3.38 -6.06
CA SER A 95 3.65 2.32 -7.06
C SER A 95 2.28 2.48 -7.72
N LEU A 96 1.24 2.82 -6.94
CA LEU A 96 -0.10 3.08 -7.46
C LEU A 96 -0.12 4.27 -8.41
N ARG A 97 0.55 5.39 -8.08
CA ARG A 97 0.68 6.54 -8.97
C ARG A 97 1.34 6.17 -10.30
N TYR A 98 2.40 5.36 -10.26
CA TYR A 98 3.02 4.85 -11.50
C TYR A 98 2.05 3.98 -12.30
N MET A 99 1.37 3.03 -11.65
CA MET A 99 0.43 2.13 -12.34
C MET A 99 -0.74 2.91 -12.95
N GLU A 100 -1.26 3.91 -12.24
CA GLU A 100 -2.28 4.83 -12.76
C GLU A 100 -1.80 5.61 -13.99
N ALA A 101 -0.58 6.15 -13.96
CA ALA A 101 0.00 6.84 -15.10
C ALA A 101 0.11 5.92 -16.32
N VAL A 102 0.56 4.68 -16.14
CA VAL A 102 0.65 3.68 -17.22
C VAL A 102 -0.72 3.30 -17.77
N ILE A 103 -1.74 3.18 -16.92
CA ILE A 103 -3.11 2.85 -17.37
C ILE A 103 -3.68 3.99 -18.22
N ARG A 104 -3.41 5.25 -17.86
CA ARG A 104 -3.86 6.43 -18.61
C ARG A 104 -3.05 6.67 -19.88
N GLU A 105 -1.75 6.42 -19.83
CA GLU A 105 -0.78 6.64 -20.91
C GLU A 105 0.10 5.39 -21.10
N PRO A 106 -0.39 4.37 -21.83
CA PRO A 106 0.32 3.10 -21.99
C PRO A 106 1.71 3.22 -22.65
N ASP A 107 1.91 4.25 -23.46
CA ASP A 107 3.18 4.55 -24.13
C ASP A 107 4.31 4.86 -23.14
N LEU A 108 3.98 5.24 -21.90
CA LEU A 108 4.95 5.48 -20.84
C LEU A 108 5.83 4.24 -20.57
N MET A 109 5.29 3.03 -20.76
CA MET A 109 6.04 1.79 -20.60
C MET A 109 7.13 1.58 -21.67
N GLN A 110 7.05 2.26 -22.82
CA GLN A 110 8.05 2.15 -23.89
C GLN A 110 9.30 3.00 -23.61
N LEU A 111 9.20 3.94 -22.67
CA LEU A 111 10.31 4.81 -22.30
C LEU A 111 11.32 4.09 -21.39
N PRO A 112 12.60 4.51 -21.36
CA PRO A 112 13.56 4.03 -20.37
C PRO A 112 13.10 4.32 -18.92
N GLN A 113 13.36 3.40 -17.97
CA GLN A 113 12.87 3.51 -16.58
C GLN A 113 13.30 4.81 -15.87
N ASN A 114 14.50 5.31 -16.15
CA ASN A 114 14.96 6.58 -15.59
C ASN A 114 14.14 7.78 -16.10
N VAL A 115 13.73 7.74 -17.38
CA VAL A 115 12.88 8.77 -17.99
C VAL A 115 11.46 8.70 -17.40
N GLN A 116 10.92 7.49 -17.24
CA GLN A 116 9.63 7.30 -16.55
C GLN A 116 9.64 7.87 -15.13
N ALA A 117 10.73 7.61 -14.37
CA ALA A 117 10.89 8.11 -13.02
C ALA A 117 10.94 9.65 -12.98
N GLU A 118 11.69 10.26 -13.89
CA GLU A 118 11.80 11.72 -14.02
C GLU A 118 10.45 12.37 -14.35
N LEU A 119 9.74 11.86 -15.37
CA LEU A 119 8.44 12.38 -15.80
C LEU A 119 7.38 12.34 -14.68
N LEU A 120 7.45 11.34 -13.81
CA LEU A 120 6.48 11.14 -12.73
C LEU A 120 6.96 11.69 -11.37
N GLY A 121 8.14 12.31 -11.31
CA GLY A 121 8.73 12.77 -10.05
C GLY A 121 8.97 11.63 -9.05
N LEU A 122 9.23 10.42 -9.54
CA LEU A 122 9.45 9.21 -8.76
C LEU A 122 10.95 8.86 -8.70
N GLN A 123 11.29 7.95 -7.79
CA GLN A 123 12.62 7.33 -7.80
C GLN A 123 12.60 6.08 -8.70
N SER A 124 13.72 5.74 -9.34
CA SER A 124 13.81 4.55 -10.20
C SER A 124 13.43 3.26 -9.46
N VAL A 125 13.69 3.18 -8.15
CA VAL A 125 13.28 2.03 -7.32
C VAL A 125 11.76 1.90 -7.19
N ASP A 126 11.03 3.02 -7.22
CA ASP A 126 9.57 3.03 -7.14
C ASP A 126 8.97 2.51 -8.47
N VAL A 127 9.53 2.94 -9.60
CA VAL A 127 9.20 2.42 -10.95
C VAL A 127 9.47 0.91 -11.03
N GLN A 128 10.66 0.46 -10.61
CA GLN A 128 11.00 -0.97 -10.61
C GLN A 128 10.05 -1.82 -9.76
N ARG A 129 9.65 -1.32 -8.58
CA ARG A 129 8.68 -2.01 -7.72
C ARG A 129 7.32 -2.10 -8.38
N ALA A 130 6.85 -1.01 -9.00
CA ALA A 130 5.58 -1.00 -9.72
C ALA A 130 5.58 -1.97 -10.90
N LEU A 131 6.66 -1.99 -11.69
CA LEU A 131 6.85 -2.96 -12.78
C LEU A 131 6.91 -4.41 -12.27
N ALA A 132 7.53 -4.65 -11.10
CA ALA A 132 7.50 -5.97 -10.48
C ALA A 132 6.08 -6.38 -10.09
N TYR A 133 5.24 -5.45 -9.61
CA TYR A 133 3.83 -5.74 -9.36
C TYR A 133 3.07 -6.06 -10.64
N PHE A 134 3.31 -5.36 -11.75
CA PHE A 134 2.73 -5.75 -13.04
C PHE A 134 3.18 -7.14 -13.49
N LYS A 135 4.48 -7.44 -13.38
CA LYS A 135 5.06 -8.70 -13.86
C LYS A 135 4.63 -9.92 -13.04
N TYR A 136 4.47 -9.77 -11.73
CA TYR A 136 4.23 -10.89 -10.81
C TYR A 136 2.85 -10.87 -10.16
N GLY A 137 2.13 -9.75 -10.22
CA GLY A 137 0.80 -9.58 -9.61
C GLY A 137 -0.37 -9.94 -10.52
N VAL A 138 -0.15 -10.10 -11.84
CA VAL A 138 -1.18 -10.51 -12.82
C VAL A 138 -1.38 -12.04 -12.86
N ASN A 139 -0.61 -12.81 -12.09
CA ASN A 139 -0.75 -14.26 -11.95
C ASN A 139 -1.25 -14.71 -10.55
N MET A 140 -1.87 -13.81 -9.76
CA MET A 140 -2.50 -14.15 -8.47
C MET A 140 -4.01 -14.21 -8.57
#